data_AF-A0AAD7AMV3-F1
#
_entry.id   AF-A0AAD7AMV3-F1
#
_cell.length_a   1.000
_cell.length_b   1.000
_cell.length_c   1.000
_cell.angle_alpha   90.00
_cell.angle_beta   90.00
_cell.angle_gamma   90.00
#
_symmetry.space_group_name_H-M   'P 1'
#
loop_
_entity.id
_entity.type
_entity.pdbx_description
1 polymer ?
#
loop_
_entity_poly.entity_id
_entity_poly.type
_entity_poly.pdbx_seq_one_letter_code
_entity_poly.pdbx_strand_id
1 'polypeptide(L)'
;MPNLPNDLEREIFKISAVSRPLCIPTLMLVAWRVKVWVEPTLYRTIVIWQSARFAPTPTPIEGHPTFYRKTLIPIIKSKPLPFFRDSVRHLLIHQIPEEDTQGQFILSACSGLEDLCVFELHPLSSHSQHFPLKRLY
;
A
#
# COMPACT_ATOMS: atom_id res chain seq x y z
N MET A 1 12.87 15.57 32.31
CA MET A 1 11.86 15.84 31.27
C MET A 1 10.59 15.08 31.64
N PRO A 2 9.40 15.68 31.49
CA PRO A 2 8.15 14.94 31.69
C PRO A 2 8.02 13.88 30.57
N ASN A 3 7.81 12.63 30.96
CA ASN A 3 7.59 11.53 30.02
C ASN A 3 6.14 11.55 29.56
N LEU A 4 5.92 11.64 28.25
CA LEU A 4 4.58 11.47 27.68
C LEU A 4 4.14 10.00 27.91
N PRO A 5 2.93 9.75 28.42
CA PRO A 5 2.39 8.40 28.50
C PRO A 5 2.40 7.68 27.15
N ASN A 6 2.71 6.38 27.15
CA ASN A 6 2.85 5.58 25.93
C ASN A 6 1.61 5.62 25.03
N ASP A 7 0.40 5.62 25.60
CA ASP A 7 -0.84 5.62 24.82
C ASP A 7 -1.04 6.94 24.07
N LEU A 8 -0.70 8.07 24.71
CA LEU A 8 -0.74 9.39 24.07
C LEU A 8 0.34 9.51 22.99
N GLU A 9 1.55 9.00 23.24
CA GLU A 9 2.61 8.94 22.22
C GLU A 9 2.14 8.15 20.99
N ARG A 10 1.55 6.97 21.22
CA ARG A 10 0.99 6.11 20.17
C ARG A 10 -0.08 6.82 19.37
N GLU A 11 -1.01 7.51 20.03
CA GLU A 11 -2.10 8.23 19.38
C GLU A 11 -1.57 9.37 18.51
N ILE A 12 -0.62 10.16 19.00
CA ILE A 12 0.03 11.24 18.24
C ILE A 12 0.67 10.70 16.96
N PHE A 13 1.43 9.61 17.05
CA PHE A 13 2.09 9.02 15.88
C PHE A 13 1.10 8.43 14.88
N LYS A 14 0.02 7.80 15.35
CA LYS A 14 -1.04 7.28 14.47
C LYS A 14 -1.78 8.40 13.74
N ILE A 15 -2.18 9.45 14.45
CA ILE A 15 -2.84 10.62 13.85
C ILE A 15 -1.90 11.26 12.82
N SER A 16 -0.63 11.48 13.17
CA SER A 16 0.37 12.03 12.26
C SER A 16 0.55 11.20 11.00
N ALA A 17 0.60 9.86 11.15
CA ALA A 17 0.69 8.93 10.03
C ALA A 17 -0.53 9.01 9.10
N VAL A 18 -1.73 9.10 9.64
CA VAL A 18 -2.98 9.21 8.85
C VAL A 18 -3.07 10.58 8.16
N SER A 19 -2.76 11.66 8.86
CA SER A 19 -2.83 13.02 8.31
C SER A 19 -1.75 13.30 7.28
N ARG A 20 -0.58 12.64 7.39
CA ARG A 20 0.56 12.83 6.49
C ARG A 20 1.22 11.49 6.12
N PRO A 21 0.62 10.69 5.22
CA PRO A 21 1.14 9.37 4.85
C PRO A 21 2.59 9.37 4.35
N LEU A 22 3.00 10.44 3.66
CA LEU A 22 4.37 10.65 3.19
C LEU A 22 5.42 10.65 4.30
N CYS A 23 5.04 11.02 5.52
CA CYS A 23 5.95 11.07 6.66
C CYS A 23 6.09 9.71 7.36
N ILE A 24 5.25 8.71 7.05
CA ILE A 24 5.26 7.41 7.74
C ILE A 24 6.66 6.76 7.74
N PRO A 25 7.42 6.72 6.62
CA PRO A 25 8.77 6.16 6.63
C PRO A 25 9.68 6.86 7.64
N THR A 26 9.59 8.20 7.76
CA THR A 26 10.35 8.97 8.75
C THR A 26 9.88 8.69 10.18
N LEU A 27 8.57 8.59 10.41
CA LEU A 27 8.02 8.25 11.73
C LEU A 27 8.49 6.87 12.20
N MET A 28 8.59 5.89 11.30
CA MET A 28 9.10 4.55 11.61
C MET A 28 10.57 4.53 12.08
N LEU A 29 11.35 5.58 11.80
CA LEU A 29 12.74 5.70 12.23
C LEU A 29 12.90 6.25 13.65
N VAL A 30 11.85 6.80 14.25
CA VAL A 30 11.93 7.45 15.57
C VAL A 30 12.23 6.43 16.67
N ALA A 31 11.50 5.31 16.69
CA ALA A 31 11.74 4.20 17.61
C ALA A 31 11.06 2.93 17.10
N TRP A 32 11.54 1.77 17.55
CA TRP A 32 10.95 0.47 17.19
C TRP A 32 9.45 0.38 17.51
N ARG A 33 9.02 0.89 18.66
CA ARG A 33 7.59 0.91 19.03
C ARG A 33 6.74 1.76 18.08
N VAL A 34 7.28 2.90 17.62
CA VAL A 34 6.61 3.79 16.67
C VAL A 34 6.42 3.06 15.34
N LYS A 35 7.47 2.36 14.86
CA LYS A 35 7.35 1.50 13.67
C LYS A 35 6.17 0.53 13.79
N VAL A 36 6.08 -0.21 14.90
CA VAL A 36 4.97 -1.16 15.12
C VAL A 36 3.60 -0.47 15.09
N TRP A 37 3.50 0.76 15.57
CA TRP A 37 2.23 1.50 15.62
C TRP A 37 1.79 2.07 14.28
N VAL A 38 2.72 2.54 13.45
CA VAL A 38 2.41 3.28 12.21
C VAL A 38 2.58 2.45 10.95
N GLU A 39 3.33 1.35 10.99
CA GLU A 39 3.56 0.49 9.82
C GLU A 39 2.25 -0.04 9.22
N PRO A 40 1.23 -0.46 9.98
CA PRO A 40 -0.06 -0.84 9.39
C PRO A 40 -0.69 0.26 8.53
N THR A 41 -0.54 1.53 8.92
CA THR A 41 -1.03 2.68 8.17
C THR A 41 -0.34 2.83 6.82
N LEU A 42 0.96 2.49 6.73
CA LEU A 42 1.70 2.50 5.46
C LEU A 42 1.08 1.53 4.45
N TYR A 43 0.74 0.33 4.91
CA TYR A 43 0.19 -0.73 4.07
C TYR A 43 -1.32 -0.64 3.87
N ARG A 44 -2.00 0.38 4.43
CA ARG A 44 -3.46 0.51 4.32
C ARG A 44 -3.95 0.55 2.88
N THR A 45 -3.19 1.22 2.02
CA THR A 45 -3.41 1.29 0.57
C THR A 45 -2.18 0.75 -0.13
N ILE A 46 -2.34 -0.28 -0.96
CA ILE A 46 -1.25 -0.85 -1.76
C ILE A 46 -1.56 -0.68 -3.24
N VAL A 47 -0.57 -0.22 -4.00
CA VAL A 47 -0.66 -0.09 -5.45
C VAL A 47 0.26 -1.11 -6.10
N ILE A 48 -0.28 -1.93 -6.99
CA ILE A 48 0.41 -3.03 -7.64
C ILE A 48 0.50 -2.79 -9.13
N TRP A 49 1.71 -2.86 -9.65
CA TRP A 49 2.01 -2.76 -11.08
C TRP A 49 2.38 -4.11 -11.67
N GLN A 50 1.86 -4.39 -12.86
CA GLN A 50 2.05 -5.68 -13.53
C GLN A 50 3.51 -5.92 -13.94
N SER A 51 4.17 -4.91 -14.52
CA SER A 51 5.50 -5.10 -15.08
C SER A 51 6.27 -3.80 -15.27
N ALA A 52 7.59 -3.87 -15.03
CA ALA A 52 8.53 -2.81 -15.34
C ALA A 52 8.72 -2.57 -16.86
N ARG A 53 8.15 -3.44 -17.72
CA ARG A 53 8.31 -3.35 -19.17
C ARG A 53 7.62 -2.13 -19.78
N PHE A 54 6.48 -1.72 -19.23
CA PHE A 54 5.70 -0.58 -19.75
C PHE A 54 5.99 0.72 -19.00
N ALA A 55 6.40 0.61 -17.74
CA ALA A 55 6.87 1.72 -16.93
C ALA A 55 8.11 1.23 -16.16
N PRO A 56 9.34 1.71 -16.44
CA PRO A 56 10.55 1.22 -15.77
C PRO A 56 10.54 1.49 -14.26
N THR A 57 9.79 2.50 -13.83
CA THR A 57 9.42 2.72 -12.43
C THR A 57 7.89 2.75 -12.33
N PRO A 58 7.29 2.13 -11.30
CA PRO A 58 5.87 2.32 -11.05
C PRO A 58 5.68 3.81 -10.76
N THR A 59 4.74 4.50 -11.41
CA THR A 59 4.48 5.90 -11.06
C THR A 59 4.06 5.93 -9.58
N PRO A 60 4.85 6.55 -8.69
CA PRO A 60 4.53 6.57 -7.28
C PRO A 60 3.21 7.29 -7.12
N ILE A 61 2.23 6.62 -6.49
CA ILE A 61 1.09 7.35 -5.96
C ILE A 61 1.56 7.96 -4.65
N GLU A 62 1.54 9.29 -4.59
CA GLU A 62 2.08 10.04 -3.47
C GLU A 62 1.50 9.55 -2.14
N GLY A 63 2.37 9.18 -1.19
CA GLY A 63 1.96 8.68 0.13
C GLY A 63 1.53 7.21 0.18
N HIS A 64 1.53 6.49 -0.94
CA HIS A 64 1.11 5.09 -0.99
C HIS A 64 2.21 4.15 -1.51
N PRO A 65 2.50 3.06 -0.78
CA PRO A 65 3.52 2.11 -1.21
C PRO A 65 3.09 1.44 -2.52
N THR A 66 3.96 1.59 -3.51
CA THR A 66 3.73 1.11 -4.87
C THR A 66 4.76 0.02 -5.18
N PHE A 67 4.29 -1.14 -5.61
CA PHE A 67 5.13 -2.32 -5.84
C PHE A 67 4.88 -2.91 -7.23
N TYR A 68 5.91 -3.53 -7.79
CA TYR A 68 5.67 -4.58 -8.77
C TYR A 68 5.24 -5.86 -8.05
N ARG A 69 4.39 -6.67 -8.71
CA ARG A 69 3.96 -7.99 -8.19
C ARG A 69 5.11 -8.85 -7.70
N LYS A 70 6.16 -8.96 -8.52
CA LYS A 70 7.39 -9.73 -8.21
C LYS A 70 8.08 -9.28 -6.93
N THR A 71 7.94 -8.00 -6.56
CA THR A 71 8.56 -7.41 -5.37
C THR A 71 7.65 -7.51 -4.15
N LEU A 72 6.32 -7.49 -4.33
CA LEU A 72 5.38 -7.59 -3.21
C LEU A 72 5.35 -8.99 -2.60
N ILE A 73 5.43 -10.05 -3.40
CA ILE A 73 5.38 -11.45 -2.90
C ILE A 73 6.43 -11.75 -1.82
N PRO A 74 7.73 -11.48 -2.00
CA PRO A 74 8.71 -11.73 -0.94
C PRO A 74 8.44 -10.87 0.31
N ILE A 75 7.89 -9.67 0.16
CA ILE A 75 7.49 -8.82 1.30
C ILE A 75 6.33 -9.47 2.06
N ILE A 76 5.32 -9.99 1.36
CA ILE A 76 4.21 -10.74 1.98
C ILE A 76 4.75 -11.92 2.78
N LYS A 77 5.67 -12.70 2.20
CA LYS A 77 6.28 -13.86 2.85
C LYS A 77 7.17 -13.49 4.05
N SER A 78 7.68 -12.27 4.11
CA SER A 78 8.55 -11.81 5.19
C SER A 78 7.81 -11.36 6.46
N LYS A 79 6.48 -11.21 6.39
CA LYS A 79 5.66 -10.76 7.53
C LYS A 79 4.70 -11.85 8.01
N PRO A 80 4.22 -11.77 9.27
CA PRO A 80 3.19 -12.67 9.76
C PRO A 80 1.95 -12.63 8.85
N LEU A 81 1.36 -13.80 8.59
CA LEU A 81 0.14 -13.94 7.78
C LEU A 81 -0.98 -12.95 8.12
N PRO A 82 -1.31 -12.68 9.41
CA PRO A 82 -2.36 -11.72 9.76
C PRO A 82 -2.04 -10.28 9.37
N PHE A 83 -0.76 -9.93 9.19
CA PHE A 83 -0.34 -8.54 8.98
C PHE A 83 -1.04 -7.90 7.78
N PHE A 84 -1.04 -8.58 6.62
CA PHE A 84 -1.63 -8.04 5.40
C PHE A 84 -3.15 -8.06 5.46
N ARG A 85 -3.75 -9.13 5.99
CA ARG A 85 -5.19 -9.20 6.25
C ARG A 85 -5.68 -8.04 7.13
N ASP A 86 -4.94 -7.74 8.19
CA ASP A 86 -5.38 -6.78 9.20
C ASP A 86 -5.01 -5.34 8.83
N SER A 87 -3.99 -5.13 7.99
CA SER A 87 -3.50 -3.79 7.63
C SER A 87 -4.02 -3.29 6.29
N VAL A 88 -4.13 -4.14 5.26
CA VAL A 88 -4.50 -3.71 3.91
C VAL A 88 -6.02 -3.57 3.80
N ARG A 89 -6.48 -2.39 3.38
CA ARG A 89 -7.90 -2.10 3.15
C ARG A 89 -8.21 -1.74 1.70
N HIS A 90 -7.26 -1.11 1.02
CA HIS A 90 -7.45 -0.67 -0.35
C HIS A 90 -6.35 -1.26 -1.22
N LEU A 91 -6.73 -1.98 -2.27
CA LEU A 91 -5.79 -2.59 -3.21
C LEU A 91 -6.07 -2.09 -4.62
N LEU A 92 -5.07 -1.46 -5.22
CA LEU A 92 -5.11 -1.00 -6.61
C LEU A 92 -4.20 -1.92 -7.42
N ILE A 93 -4.73 -2.56 -8.45
CA ILE A 93 -3.99 -3.50 -9.29
C ILE A 93 -4.03 -3.02 -10.75
N HIS A 94 -2.86 -2.77 -11.32
CA HIS A 94 -2.70 -2.56 -12.75
C HIS A 94 -2.82 -3.91 -13.47
N GLN A 95 -3.94 -4.15 -14.14
CA GLN A 95 -4.28 -5.36 -14.90
C GLN A 95 -4.18 -6.68 -14.11
N ILE A 96 -5.10 -7.60 -14.38
CA ILE A 96 -5.06 -8.97 -13.85
C ILE A 96 -5.06 -9.91 -15.05
N PRO A 97 -3.94 -10.60 -15.37
CA PRO A 97 -3.95 -11.68 -16.35
C PRO A 97 -4.94 -12.77 -15.93
N GLU A 98 -5.61 -13.41 -16.90
CA GLU A 98 -6.58 -14.50 -16.61
C GLU A 98 -5.94 -15.65 -15.81
N GLU A 99 -4.67 -15.96 -16.06
CA GLU A 99 -3.92 -17.04 -15.38
C GLU A 99 -2.91 -16.50 -14.35
N ASP A 100 -3.38 -15.67 -13.42
CA ASP A 100 -2.53 -14.97 -12.48
C ASP A 100 -2.50 -15.60 -11.07
N THR A 101 -1.71 -16.67 -10.93
CA THR A 101 -1.46 -17.33 -9.64
C THR A 101 -0.86 -16.39 -8.59
N GLN A 102 -0.07 -15.40 -9.03
CA GLN A 102 0.52 -14.40 -8.14
C GLN A 102 -0.52 -13.42 -7.60
N GLY A 103 -1.42 -12.94 -8.46
CA GLY A 103 -2.55 -12.11 -8.05
C GLY A 103 -3.45 -12.83 -7.05
N GLN A 104 -3.78 -14.10 -7.30
CA GLN A 104 -4.57 -14.91 -6.35
C GLN A 104 -3.88 -15.04 -5.00
N PHE A 105 -2.56 -15.25 -4.97
CA PHE A 105 -1.79 -15.28 -3.71
C PHE A 105 -1.82 -13.93 -2.97
N ILE A 106 -1.70 -12.82 -3.70
CA ILE A 106 -1.75 -11.48 -3.09
C ILE A 106 -3.14 -11.19 -2.53
N LEU A 107 -4.20 -11.52 -3.28
CA LEU A 107 -5.58 -11.35 -2.86
C LEU A 107 -5.90 -12.20 -1.63
N SER A 108 -5.42 -13.45 -1.57
CA SER A 108 -5.64 -14.31 -0.41
C SER A 108 -4.90 -13.83 0.85
N ALA A 109 -3.70 -13.27 0.69
CA ALA A 109 -2.96 -12.63 1.79
C ALA A 109 -3.64 -11.33 2.27
N CYS A 110 -4.34 -10.63 1.39
CA CYS A 110 -5.09 -9.41 1.67
C CYS A 110 -6.59 -9.70 1.80
N SER A 111 -7.00 -10.68 2.61
CA SER A 111 -8.41 -11.07 2.70
C SER A 111 -9.31 -10.07 3.43
N GLY A 112 -8.75 -9.03 4.07
CA GLY A 112 -9.49 -7.98 4.77
C GLY A 112 -9.71 -6.70 3.96
N LEU A 113 -9.78 -6.79 2.62
CA LEU A 113 -9.98 -5.64 1.74
C LEU A 113 -11.38 -5.05 1.88
N GLU A 114 -11.43 -3.72 1.90
CA GLU A 114 -12.64 -2.90 1.80
C GLU A 114 -12.86 -2.42 0.36
N ASP A 115 -11.77 -2.11 -0.36
CA ASP A 115 -11.82 -1.68 -1.76
C ASP A 115 -10.80 -2.45 -2.61
N LEU A 116 -11.25 -2.92 -3.77
CA LEU A 116 -10.41 -3.46 -4.84
C LEU A 116 -10.65 -2.64 -6.11
N CYS A 117 -9.59 -2.05 -6.66
CA CYS A 117 -9.64 -1.31 -7.92
C CYS A 117 -8.69 -1.96 -8.93
N VAL A 118 -9.23 -2.32 -10.09
CA VAL A 118 -8.43 -2.77 -11.23
C VAL A 118 -8.38 -1.64 -12.23
N PHE A 119 -7.17 -1.23 -12.62
CA PHE A 119 -6.98 -0.15 -13.58
C PHE A 119 -6.12 -0.60 -14.75
N GLU A 120 -6.36 0.02 -15.90
CA GLU A 120 -5.56 -0.17 -17.11
C GLU A 120 -5.00 1.19 -17.51
N LEU A 121 -3.70 1.22 -17.80
CA LEU A 121 -3.13 2.38 -18.46
C LEU A 121 -3.25 2.18 -19.95
N HIS A 122 -4.20 2.89 -20.56
CA HIS A 122 -4.09 3.13 -21.97
C HIS A 122 -2.85 3.99 -22.23
N PRO A 123 -1.97 3.62 -23.18
CA PRO A 123 -0.86 4.46 -23.57
C PRO A 123 -1.41 5.84 -23.97
N LEU A 124 -0.96 6.87 -23.27
CA LEU A 124 -1.38 8.25 -23.50
C LEU A 124 -1.06 8.65 -24.94
N SER A 125 -2.07 8.72 -25.81
CA SER A 125 -2.05 9.60 -26.96
C SER A 125 -2.12 11.04 -26.47
N SER A 126 -0.95 11.62 -26.19
CA SER A 126 -0.60 13.06 -26.16
C SER A 126 -1.52 14.09 -25.46
N HIS A 127 -2.55 13.70 -24.71
CA HIS A 127 -3.40 14.62 -23.97
C HIS A 127 -3.61 14.15 -22.55
N SER A 128 -3.06 14.93 -21.62
CA SER A 128 -3.19 14.82 -20.18
C SER A 128 -4.66 14.77 -19.78
N GLN A 129 -5.20 13.58 -19.54
CA GLN A 129 -6.50 13.42 -18.91
C GLN A 129 -6.30 12.78 -17.54
N HIS A 130 -6.73 13.52 -16.51
CA HIS A 130 -6.95 13.00 -15.17
C HIS A 130 -7.92 11.82 -15.28
N PHE A 131 -7.45 10.60 -15.05
CA PHE A 131 -8.31 9.42 -15.05
C PHE A 131 -9.02 9.30 -13.69
N PRO A 132 -10.36 9.28 -13.64
CA PRO A 132 -11.08 8.96 -12.42
C PRO A 132 -10.97 7.44 -12.18
N LEU A 133 -10.51 7.07 -10.99
CA LEU A 133 -10.52 5.68 -10.53
C LEU A 133 -11.98 5.18 -10.51
N LYS A 134 -12.37 4.34 -11.46
CA LYS A 134 -13.67 3.66 -11.43
C LYS A 134 -13.64 2.58 -10.35
N ARG A 135 -14.49 2.72 -9.33
CA ARG A 135 -14.84 1.64 -8.40
C ARG A 135 -15.62 0.58 -9.17
N LEU A 136 -15.13 -0.65 -9.15
CA LEU A 136 -15.93 -1.82 -9.53
C LEU A 136 -16.71 -2.23 -8.28
N TYR A 137 -18.04 -2.14 -8.35
CA TYR A 137 -18.98 -2.58 -7.32
C TYR A 137 -19.16 -4.11 -7.36
#